data_AF-A0A7V2X6Q3-F1
#
_entry.id   AF-A0A7V2X6Q3-F1
#
_cell.length_a   1.000
_cell.length_b   1.000
_cell.length_c   1.000
_cell.angle_alpha   90.00
_cell.angle_beta   90.00
_cell.angle_gamma   90.00
#
_symmetry.space_group_name_H-M   'P 1'
#
loop_
_entity.id
_entity.type
_entity.pdbx_description
1 polymer ?
#
loop_
_entity_poly.entity_id
_entity_poly.type
_entity_poly.pdbx_seq_one_letter_code
_entity_poly.pdbx_strand_id
1 'polypeptide(L)'
;GWTGVALKTCKTQTGALLSLCWARAHGMTLMVQDLTNPMLAQVPHVLLAAHAGTIMGVESNGMQFYPEASRPEMDMMPGIYRRREGVLRLTGLAGPGLAYSGLEAARPLPEPEKTA
;
A
#
# COMPACT_ATOMS: atom_id res chain seq x y z
N GLY A 1 1.80 25.43 6.19
CA GLY A 1 2.52 24.22 5.74
C GLY A 1 2.29 23.09 6.71
N TRP A 2 2.53 21.84 6.32
CA TRP A 2 2.43 20.69 7.21
C TRP A 2 3.82 20.31 7.74
N THR A 3 3.90 20.01 9.05
CA THR A 3 5.15 19.70 9.78
C THR A 3 5.46 18.21 9.86
N GLY A 4 4.62 17.35 9.28
CA GLY A 4 4.82 15.90 9.27
C GLY A 4 5.36 15.38 7.95
N VAL A 5 5.42 14.05 7.85
CA VAL A 5 5.91 13.35 6.66
C VAL A 5 4.83 12.43 6.10
N ALA A 6 4.52 12.59 4.81
CA ALA A 6 3.69 11.65 4.06
C ALA A 6 4.56 10.69 3.28
N LEU A 7 4.45 9.41 3.62
CA LEU A 7 5.16 8.31 2.98
C LEU A 7 4.34 7.76 1.81
N LYS A 8 4.99 7.52 0.67
CA LYS A 8 4.37 6.95 -0.54
C LYS A 8 5.28 5.88 -1.11
N THR A 9 4.86 4.62 -1.04
CA THR A 9 5.70 3.49 -1.50
C THR A 9 5.90 3.53 -3.02
N CYS A 10 4.94 4.09 -3.76
CA CYS A 10 4.99 4.31 -5.20
C CYS A 10 6.00 5.37 -5.65
N LYS A 11 6.48 6.22 -4.74
CA LYS A 11 7.59 7.14 -5.04
C LYS A 11 8.92 6.39 -4.93
N THR A 12 9.16 5.75 -3.78
CA THR A 12 10.15 4.68 -3.59
C THR A 12 9.85 3.96 -2.27
N GLN A 13 10.05 2.64 -2.21
CA GLN A 13 9.99 1.91 -0.93
C GLN A 13 11.13 2.32 0.00
N THR A 14 12.36 2.38 -0.51
CA THR A 14 13.55 2.75 0.27
C THR A 14 13.45 4.16 0.84
N GLY A 15 13.05 5.15 0.02
CA GLY A 15 12.89 6.53 0.48
C GLY A 15 11.77 6.67 1.52
N ALA A 16 10.69 5.90 1.41
CA ALA A 16 9.65 5.86 2.43
C ALA A 16 10.20 5.32 3.77
N LEU A 17 11.01 4.25 3.75
CA LEU A 17 11.62 3.70 4.97
C LEU A 17 12.65 4.65 5.60
N LEU A 18 13.52 5.26 4.80
CA LEU A 18 14.51 6.23 5.31
C LEU A 18 13.82 7.48 5.90
N SER A 19 12.78 7.96 5.23
CA SER A 19 11.97 9.10 5.69
C SER A 19 11.19 8.77 6.97
N LEU A 20 10.68 7.54 7.08
CA LEU A 20 10.04 7.03 8.31
C LEU A 20 11.02 7.08 9.50
N CYS A 21 12.24 6.55 9.33
CA CYS A 21 13.25 6.56 10.38
C CYS A 21 13.62 7.99 10.80
N TRP A 22 13.87 8.87 9.83
CA TRP A 22 14.21 10.27 10.10
C TRP A 22 13.09 11.00 10.86
N ALA A 23 11.85 10.86 10.40
CA ALA A 23 10.69 11.48 11.02
C ALA A 23 10.50 11.01 12.47
N ARG A 24 10.64 9.70 12.73
CA ARG A 24 10.57 9.15 14.09
C ARG A 24 11.68 9.70 14.99
N ALA A 25 12.91 9.78 14.49
CA ALA A 25 14.04 10.32 15.25
C ALA A 25 13.84 11.81 15.64
N HIS A 26 13.00 12.54 14.89
CA HIS A 26 12.72 13.96 15.12
C HIS A 26 11.32 14.22 15.69
N GLY A 27 10.60 13.20 16.16
CA GLY A 27 9.28 13.36 16.77
C GLY A 27 8.20 13.89 15.81
N MET A 28 8.38 13.72 14.50
CA MET A 28 7.44 14.19 13.48
C MET A 28 6.27 13.22 13.33
N THR A 29 5.06 13.74 13.08
CA THR A 29 3.89 12.93 12.76
C THR A 29 3.99 12.32 11.36
N LEU A 30 3.44 11.12 11.19
CA LEU A 30 3.54 10.32 9.98
C LEU A 30 2.17 10.01 9.38
N MET A 31 2.08 9.91 8.07
CA MET A 31 0.96 9.26 7.37
C MET A 31 1.46 8.49 6.16
N VAL A 32 0.65 7.55 5.67
CA VAL A 32 0.91 6.81 4.44
C VAL A 32 -0.18 7.15 3.43
N GLN A 33 0.21 7.41 2.18
CA GLN A 33 -0.69 7.70 1.06
C GLN A 33 -0.51 6.69 -0.06
N ASP A 34 -1.64 6.18 -0.58
CA ASP A 34 -1.65 5.32 -1.77
C ASP A 34 -1.40 6.10 -3.07
N LEU A 35 -1.64 7.43 -3.07
CA LEU A 35 -1.59 8.30 -4.25
C LEU A 35 -2.40 7.76 -5.42
N THR A 36 -3.58 7.19 -5.16
CA THR A 36 -4.42 6.68 -6.25
C THR A 36 -3.62 5.64 -7.07
N ASN A 37 -2.85 4.78 -6.39
CA ASN A 37 -2.16 3.64 -7.00
C ASN A 37 -2.85 2.28 -6.68
N PRO A 38 -3.57 1.67 -7.65
CA PRO A 38 -4.40 0.46 -7.46
C PRO A 38 -3.60 -0.85 -7.41
N MET A 39 -4.31 -1.98 -7.50
CA MET A 39 -3.74 -3.31 -7.79
C MET A 39 -2.87 -3.81 -6.63
N LEU A 40 -1.77 -4.49 -6.94
CA LEU A 40 -0.79 -4.96 -5.95
C LEU A 40 -0.13 -3.84 -5.15
N ALA A 41 -0.16 -2.58 -5.60
CA ALA A 41 0.44 -1.48 -4.85
C ALA A 41 -0.24 -1.26 -3.49
N GLN A 42 -1.49 -1.69 -3.32
CA GLN A 42 -2.18 -1.64 -2.03
C GLN A 42 -1.44 -2.38 -0.93
N VAL A 43 -0.81 -3.51 -1.26
CA VAL A 43 -0.12 -4.37 -0.29
C VAL A 43 0.99 -3.61 0.45
N PRO A 44 2.01 -3.02 -0.24
CA PRO A 44 3.03 -2.26 0.47
C PRO A 44 2.50 -0.99 1.15
N HIS A 45 1.42 -0.35 0.68
CA HIS A 45 0.83 0.80 1.40
C HIS A 45 0.31 0.39 2.78
N VAL A 46 -0.52 -0.66 2.84
CA VAL A 46 -1.15 -1.08 4.11
C VAL A 46 -0.14 -1.70 5.06
N LEU A 47 0.84 -2.44 4.55
CA LEU A 47 1.94 -2.97 5.36
C LEU A 47 2.80 -1.86 5.93
N LEU A 48 3.21 -0.88 5.10
CA LEU A 48 3.97 0.27 5.61
C LEU A 48 3.18 1.00 6.69
N ALA A 49 1.88 1.26 6.47
CA ALA A 49 1.05 1.94 7.45
C ALA A 49 0.92 1.16 8.77
N ALA A 50 0.75 -0.17 8.70
CA ALA A 50 0.67 -1.03 9.88
C ALA A 50 1.95 -0.98 10.74
N HIS A 51 3.12 -0.73 10.14
CA HIS A 51 4.40 -0.62 10.84
C HIS A 51 4.84 0.82 11.15
N ALA A 52 4.36 1.81 10.39
CA ALA A 52 4.83 3.19 10.45
C ALA A 52 4.36 3.95 11.69
N GLY A 53 3.30 3.52 12.36
CA GLY A 53 2.73 4.27 13.50
C GLY A 53 2.18 5.61 13.03
N THR A 54 1.33 5.57 12.00
CA THR A 54 0.74 6.75 11.39
C THR A 54 -0.21 7.48 12.35
N ILE A 55 -0.41 8.77 12.13
CA ILE A 55 -1.28 9.61 12.95
C ILE A 55 -2.76 9.18 12.87
N MET A 56 -3.22 8.78 11.69
CA MET A 56 -4.62 8.43 11.40
C MET A 56 -4.72 7.38 10.29
N GLY A 57 -4.30 6.14 10.57
CA GLY A 57 -4.46 5.03 9.63
C GLY A 57 -3.71 5.24 8.31
N VAL A 58 -4.35 4.88 7.19
CA VAL A 58 -3.76 4.94 5.84
C VAL A 58 -4.74 5.55 4.86
N GLU A 59 -4.26 6.43 3.98
CA GLU A 59 -5.04 6.82 2.81
C GLU A 59 -5.03 5.66 1.81
N SER A 60 -6.22 5.11 1.58
CA SER A 60 -6.51 4.00 0.67
C SER A 60 -7.73 4.37 -0.19
N ASN A 61 -7.73 5.62 -0.70
CA ASN A 61 -8.87 6.19 -1.41
C ASN A 61 -9.04 5.59 -2.81
N GLY A 62 -7.94 5.11 -3.38
CA GLY A 62 -7.90 4.61 -4.72
C GLY A 62 -8.94 3.53 -4.94
N MET A 63 -8.85 2.48 -4.13
CA MET A 63 -9.73 1.30 -4.18
C MET A 63 -11.22 1.65 -3.98
N GLN A 64 -11.55 2.88 -3.59
CA GLN A 64 -12.93 3.38 -3.54
C GLN A 64 -13.36 4.08 -4.83
N PHE A 65 -12.46 4.85 -5.44
CA PHE A 65 -12.77 5.68 -6.62
C PHE A 65 -12.52 4.96 -7.95
N TYR A 66 -11.66 3.94 -7.98
CA TYR A 66 -11.39 3.12 -9.18
C TYR A 66 -11.46 1.59 -8.94
N PRO A 67 -12.47 1.08 -8.23
CA PRO A 67 -12.48 -0.29 -7.69
C PRO A 67 -12.20 -1.39 -8.74
N GLU A 68 -12.64 -1.20 -9.98
CA GLU A 68 -12.41 -2.17 -11.07
C GLU A 68 -10.91 -2.37 -11.37
N ALA A 69 -10.10 -1.33 -11.18
CA ALA A 69 -8.67 -1.42 -11.39
C ALA A 69 -8.00 -2.42 -10.43
N SER A 70 -8.62 -2.77 -9.30
CA SER A 70 -8.11 -3.76 -8.33
C SER A 70 -9.02 -4.99 -8.20
N ARG A 71 -9.98 -5.17 -9.11
CA ARG A 71 -10.99 -6.24 -9.03
C ARG A 71 -10.37 -7.64 -8.87
N PRO A 72 -9.39 -8.06 -9.70
CA PRO A 72 -8.79 -9.38 -9.58
C PRO A 72 -8.20 -9.67 -8.19
N GLU A 73 -7.42 -8.74 -7.62
CA GLU A 73 -6.85 -8.92 -6.29
C GLU A 73 -7.90 -8.80 -5.19
N MET A 74 -8.91 -7.95 -5.37
CA MET A 74 -10.01 -7.81 -4.42
C MET A 74 -10.82 -9.09 -4.30
N ASP A 75 -11.00 -9.85 -5.39
CA ASP A 75 -11.74 -11.11 -5.36
C ASP A 75 -10.95 -12.19 -4.59
N MET A 76 -9.62 -12.14 -4.60
CA MET A 76 -8.75 -13.05 -3.83
C MET A 76 -8.57 -12.61 -2.37
N MET A 77 -8.41 -11.31 -2.10
CA MET A 77 -8.11 -10.78 -0.77
C MET A 77 -8.93 -9.52 -0.43
N PRO A 78 -10.26 -9.64 -0.28
CA PRO A 78 -11.15 -8.48 -0.15
C PRO A 78 -10.83 -7.59 1.06
N GLY A 79 -10.19 -8.13 2.11
CA GLY A 79 -9.89 -7.41 3.35
C GLY A 79 -9.01 -6.16 3.17
N ILE A 80 -8.04 -6.19 2.26
CA ILE A 80 -7.14 -5.06 2.03
C ILE A 80 -7.66 -4.09 0.95
N TYR A 81 -8.66 -4.50 0.17
CA TYR A 81 -9.25 -3.69 -0.88
C TYR A 81 -10.57 -3.04 -0.46
N ARG A 82 -11.32 -3.66 0.45
CA ARG A 82 -12.63 -3.18 0.92
C ARG A 82 -12.57 -2.80 2.39
N ARG A 83 -12.75 -1.50 2.66
CA ARG A 83 -12.94 -1.00 4.02
C ARG A 83 -14.33 -1.37 4.51
N ARG A 84 -14.43 -1.81 5.76
CA ARG A 84 -15.70 -1.92 6.50
C ARG A 84 -15.55 -1.11 7.77
N GLU A 85 -16.48 -0.17 7.99
CA GLU A 85 -16.42 0.75 9.14
C GLU A 85 -15.09 1.52 9.22
N GLY A 86 -14.54 1.91 8.06
CA GLY A 86 -13.26 2.61 7.97
C GLY A 86 -12.01 1.74 8.16
N VAL A 87 -12.16 0.42 8.35
CA VAL A 87 -11.05 -0.50 8.64
C VAL A 87 -10.71 -1.38 7.46
N LEU A 88 -9.42 -1.51 7.16
CA LEU A 88 -8.83 -2.52 6.28
C LEU A 88 -8.37 -3.72 7.10
N ARG A 89 -8.66 -4.92 6.63
CA ARG A 89 -8.25 -6.16 7.28
C ARG A 89 -7.09 -6.79 6.53
N LEU A 90 -5.92 -6.82 7.19
CA LEU A 90 -4.67 -7.35 6.62
C LEU A 90 -4.50 -8.86 6.83
N THR A 91 -5.52 -9.55 7.37
CA THR A 91 -5.51 -11.01 7.52
C THR A 91 -5.23 -11.67 6.16
N GLY A 92 -4.19 -12.50 6.09
CA GLY A 92 -3.73 -13.14 4.86
C GLY A 92 -2.46 -12.54 4.27
N LEU A 93 -2.09 -11.30 4.64
CA LEU A 93 -0.76 -10.76 4.35
C LEU A 93 0.24 -11.32 5.37
N ALA A 94 1.10 -12.22 4.93
CA ALA A 94 2.15 -12.82 5.74
C ALA A 94 3.33 -13.29 4.88
N GLY A 95 4.43 -13.63 5.52
CA GLY A 95 5.62 -14.16 4.86
C GLY A 95 6.65 -13.08 4.48
N PRO A 96 7.74 -13.50 3.83
CA PRO A 96 8.85 -12.62 3.48
C PRO A 96 8.51 -11.62 2.37
N GLY A 97 9.38 -10.61 2.20
CA GLY A 97 9.27 -9.62 1.14
C GLY A 97 8.10 -8.67 1.35
N LEU A 98 7.34 -8.40 0.28
CA LEU A 98 6.18 -7.52 0.32
C LEU A 98 4.87 -8.26 0.65
N ALA A 99 4.94 -9.53 1.05
CA ALA A 99 3.79 -10.35 1.47
C ALA A 99 2.61 -10.41 0.49
N TYR A 100 2.84 -10.17 -0.81
CA TYR A 100 1.82 -10.31 -1.85
C TYR A 100 1.77 -11.72 -2.47
N SER A 101 2.59 -12.67 -2.00
CA SER A 101 2.71 -14.00 -2.62
C SER A 101 1.35 -14.68 -2.81
N GLY A 102 1.12 -15.18 -4.03
CA GLY A 102 -0.16 -15.73 -4.49
C GLY A 102 -1.12 -14.68 -5.04
N LEU A 103 -1.06 -13.42 -4.59
CA LEU A 103 -1.92 -12.35 -5.09
C LEU A 103 -1.49 -11.88 -6.49
N GLU A 104 -0.20 -12.00 -6.83
CA GLU A 104 0.31 -11.72 -8.17
C GLU A 104 -0.33 -12.59 -9.25
N ALA A 105 -0.76 -13.81 -8.90
CA ALA A 105 -1.44 -14.71 -9.82
C ALA A 105 -2.82 -14.20 -10.25
N ALA A 106 -3.41 -13.25 -9.52
CA ALA A 106 -4.65 -12.59 -9.91
C ALA A 106 -4.51 -11.83 -11.25
N ARG A 107 -3.28 -11.48 -11.64
CA ARG A 107 -2.99 -10.71 -12.84
C ARG A 107 -2.06 -11.48 -13.76
N PRO A 108 -2.58 -12.22 -14.74
CA PRO A 108 -1.76 -12.68 -15.85
C PRO A 108 -1.15 -11.46 -16.54
N LEU A 109 0.18 -11.40 -16.54
CA LEU A 109 0.92 -10.37 -17.26
C LEU A 109 0.99 -10.75 -18.74
N PRO A 110 0.99 -9.76 -19.66
CA PRO A 110 1.26 -10.04 -21.07
C PRO A 110 2.67 -10.62 -21.22
N GLU A 111 2.90 -11.30 -22.35
CA GLU A 111 4.25 -11.72 -22.73
C GLU A 111 5.20 -10.51 -22.69
N PRO A 112 6.43 -10.68 -22.18
CA PRO A 112 7.41 -9.60 -22.14
C PRO A 112 7.57 -8.97 -23.52
N GLU A 113 7.48 -7.64 -23.56
CA GLU A 113 7.75 -6.91 -24.80
C GLU A 113 9.22 -7.14 -25.17
N LYS A 114 9.46 -7.70 -26.37
CA LYS A 114 10.82 -7.88 -26.87
C LYS A 114 11.38 -6.50 -27.13
N THR A 115 12.38 -6.08 -26.35
CA THR A 115 13.15 -4.88 -26.64
C THR A 115 13.75 -4.99 -28.04
N ALA A 116 13.46 -3.99 -28.89
CA ALA A 116 14.07 -3.84 -30.21
C ALA A 116 15.56 -3.50 -30.11
#